data_AF-A0A355FPT3-F1
#
_entry.id   AF-A0A355FPT3-F1
#
_cell.length_a   1.000
_cell.length_b   1.000
_cell.length_c   1.000
_cell.angle_alpha   90.00
_cell.angle_beta   90.00
_cell.angle_gamma   90.00
#
_symmetry.space_group_name_H-M   'P 1'
#
loop_
_entity.id
_entity.type
_entity.pdbx_description
1 polymer ?
#
loop_
_entity_poly.entity_id
_entity_poly.type
_entity_poly.pdbx_seq_one_letter_code
_entity_poly.pdbx_strand_id
1 'polypeptide(L)'
;MRTVGVQVRGIRTPIVKEGDDLVRIVVDALWRAMEAEGISLGDRDVIGITESLVARAQGNFVTLGEVTADLNRKFGVDEIGVVFPLLSRNRFSTILKAIAEGFSRVYLLLSYPGDEVGNPLMDLDRMEEAKVNPSTDLLSEEDYRRIFGVEVKHPFTGIDYVRFYKEMGVNDNMGIYLSNNPREILRFTKKALVANVHARIRT
;
A
#
# COMPACT_ATOMS: atom_id res chain seq x y z
N MET A 1 -26.59 37.20 -11.63
CA MET A 1 -25.68 36.74 -10.55
C MET A 1 -25.55 35.23 -10.68
N ARG A 2 -24.34 34.69 -10.94
CA ARG A 2 -24.10 33.23 -10.84
C ARG A 2 -24.07 32.89 -9.35
N THR A 3 -25.09 32.18 -8.87
CA THR A 3 -25.22 31.77 -7.46
C THR A 3 -24.66 30.37 -7.20
N VAL A 4 -24.35 29.62 -8.25
CA VAL A 4 -23.82 28.25 -8.19
C VAL A 4 -22.46 28.19 -8.86
N GLY A 5 -21.49 27.58 -8.17
CA GLY A 5 -20.13 27.35 -8.64
C GLY A 5 -19.99 26.05 -9.43
N VAL A 6 -18.78 25.48 -9.41
CA VAL A 6 -18.47 24.18 -10.05
C VAL A 6 -19.29 23.07 -9.40
N GLN A 7 -19.92 22.23 -10.21
CA GLN A 7 -20.67 21.05 -9.77
C GLN A 7 -19.92 19.79 -10.15
N VAL A 8 -19.85 18.83 -9.24
CA VAL A 8 -19.32 17.48 -9.48
C VAL A 8 -20.39 16.47 -9.07
N ARG A 9 -20.65 15.50 -9.94
CA ARG A 9 -21.69 14.48 -9.73
C ARG A 9 -21.09 13.08 -9.90
N GLY A 10 -21.23 12.24 -8.87
CA GLY A 10 -20.82 10.84 -8.93
C GLY A 10 -21.92 10.01 -9.57
N ILE A 11 -21.69 9.50 -10.78
CA ILE A 11 -22.64 8.63 -11.50
C ILE A 11 -22.32 7.18 -11.18
N ARG A 12 -23.31 6.41 -10.75
CA ARG A 12 -23.16 4.98 -10.48
C ARG A 12 -23.33 4.18 -11.77
N THR A 13 -22.34 3.38 -12.09
CA THR A 13 -22.38 2.41 -13.19
C THR A 13 -22.82 1.03 -12.67
N PRO A 14 -23.30 0.13 -13.55
CA PRO A 14 -23.49 -1.28 -13.20
C PRO A 14 -22.15 -1.95 -12.87
N ILE A 15 -22.21 -3.19 -12.39
CA ILE A 15 -21.02 -4.03 -12.21
C ILE A 15 -20.42 -4.30 -13.59
N VAL A 16 -19.15 -3.90 -13.77
CA VAL A 16 -18.37 -4.10 -15.01
C VAL A 16 -17.48 -5.31 -14.88
N LYS A 17 -17.40 -6.09 -15.97
CA LYS A 17 -16.57 -7.27 -16.15
C LYS A 17 -15.67 -7.11 -17.37
N GLU A 18 -14.68 -7.99 -17.47
CA GLU A 18 -13.81 -8.07 -18.63
C GLU A 18 -14.61 -8.32 -19.92
N GLY A 19 -14.27 -7.57 -20.96
CA GLY A 19 -14.93 -7.62 -22.28
C GLY A 19 -16.16 -6.72 -22.42
N ASP A 20 -16.62 -6.07 -21.34
CA ASP A 20 -17.76 -5.16 -21.40
C ASP A 20 -17.45 -3.90 -22.24
N ASP A 21 -18.45 -3.42 -23.00
CA ASP A 21 -18.38 -2.16 -23.73
C ASP A 21 -18.47 -0.97 -22.77
N LEU A 22 -17.29 -0.50 -22.35
CA LEU A 22 -17.16 0.60 -21.41
C LEU A 22 -17.81 1.90 -21.92
N VAL A 23 -17.67 2.21 -23.22
CA VAL A 23 -18.21 3.45 -23.79
C VAL A 23 -19.72 3.43 -23.68
N ARG A 24 -20.35 2.33 -24.09
CA ARG A 24 -21.79 2.16 -23.99
C ARG A 24 -22.27 2.20 -22.55
N ILE A 25 -21.59 1.53 -21.63
CA ILE A 25 -21.94 1.55 -20.20
C ILE A 25 -21.94 2.97 -19.63
N VAL A 26 -20.93 3.77 -19.98
CA VAL A 26 -20.81 5.17 -19.52
C VAL A 26 -21.92 6.03 -20.12
N VAL A 27 -22.16 5.92 -21.42
CA VAL A 27 -23.24 6.67 -22.10
C VAL A 27 -24.61 6.32 -21.52
N ASP A 28 -24.90 5.02 -21.36
CA ASP A 28 -26.18 4.54 -20.83
C ASP A 28 -26.38 4.97 -19.36
N ALA A 29 -25.32 4.92 -18.54
CA ALA A 29 -25.38 5.37 -17.14
C ALA A 29 -25.58 6.89 -17.04
N LEU A 30 -24.91 7.66 -17.90
CA LEU A 30 -25.06 9.10 -17.97
C LEU A 30 -26.48 9.49 -18.40
N TRP A 31 -27.01 8.87 -19.45
CA TRP A 31 -28.36 9.13 -19.95
C TRP A 31 -29.42 8.84 -18.88
N ARG A 32 -29.33 7.67 -18.21
CA ARG A 32 -30.22 7.33 -17.09
C ARG A 32 -30.12 8.33 -15.94
N ALA A 33 -28.93 8.81 -15.60
CA ALA A 33 -28.76 9.82 -14.56
C ALA A 33 -29.34 11.18 -14.97
N MET A 34 -29.19 11.57 -16.25
CA MET A 34 -29.80 12.77 -16.83
C MET A 34 -31.33 12.75 -16.73
N GLU A 35 -31.95 11.63 -17.11
CA GLU A 35 -33.40 11.47 -17.02
C GLU A 35 -33.90 11.43 -15.58
N ALA A 36 -33.25 10.65 -14.70
CA ALA A 36 -33.71 10.44 -13.33
C ALA A 36 -33.51 11.67 -12.42
N GLU A 37 -32.40 12.38 -12.58
CA GLU A 37 -32.01 13.50 -11.71
C GLU A 37 -32.29 14.87 -12.35
N GLY A 38 -32.84 14.90 -13.57
CA GLY A 38 -33.11 16.13 -14.31
C GLY A 38 -31.85 16.95 -14.61
N ILE A 39 -30.70 16.29 -14.78
CA ILE A 39 -29.43 16.96 -15.08
C ILE A 39 -29.25 17.11 -16.59
N SER A 40 -28.68 18.24 -17.00
CA SER A 40 -28.31 18.52 -18.39
C SER A 40 -26.80 18.73 -18.49
N LEU A 41 -26.21 18.29 -19.61
CA LEU A 41 -24.81 18.53 -19.92
C LEU A 41 -24.68 19.92 -20.55
N GLY A 42 -23.77 20.72 -20.01
CA GLY A 42 -23.37 22.00 -20.56
C GLY A 42 -22.28 21.89 -21.63
N ASP A 43 -22.09 22.96 -22.40
CA ASP A 43 -20.92 23.10 -23.26
C ASP A 43 -19.65 23.00 -22.40
N ARG A 44 -18.73 22.11 -22.80
CA ARG A 44 -17.46 21.81 -22.12
C ARG A 44 -17.56 21.09 -20.77
N ASP A 45 -18.69 20.46 -20.46
CA ASP A 45 -18.72 19.52 -19.34
C ASP A 45 -17.76 18.35 -19.58
N VAL A 46 -17.11 17.90 -18.51
CA VAL A 46 -16.10 16.83 -18.55
C VAL A 46 -16.66 15.57 -17.91
N ILE A 47 -16.59 14.47 -18.65
CA ILE A 47 -16.94 13.14 -18.14
C ILE A 47 -15.64 12.45 -17.70
N GLY A 48 -15.52 12.22 -16.40
CA GLY A 48 -14.42 11.45 -15.82
C GLY A 48 -14.79 9.99 -15.61
N ILE A 49 -13.90 9.08 -15.96
CA ILE A 49 -14.04 7.64 -15.69
C ILE A 49 -12.86 7.22 -14.81
N THR A 50 -13.13 6.43 -13.76
CA THR A 50 -12.04 5.91 -12.92
C THR A 50 -11.24 4.87 -13.67
N GLU A 51 -9.92 4.89 -13.52
CA GLU A 51 -9.03 3.89 -14.09
C GLU A 51 -9.41 2.46 -13.67
N SER A 52 -9.92 2.29 -12.45
CA SER A 52 -10.42 1.00 -11.96
C SER A 52 -11.57 0.43 -12.79
N LEU A 53 -12.42 1.28 -13.39
CA LEU A 53 -13.51 0.85 -14.26
C LEU A 53 -12.96 0.47 -15.63
N VAL A 54 -12.03 1.27 -16.15
CA VAL A 54 -11.33 1.02 -17.42
C VAL A 54 -10.57 -0.32 -17.36
N ALA A 55 -9.76 -0.52 -16.33
CA ALA A 55 -8.97 -1.72 -16.14
C ALA A 55 -9.85 -2.99 -16.04
N ARG A 56 -10.98 -2.91 -15.33
CA ARG A 56 -11.96 -4.01 -15.25
C ARG A 56 -12.53 -4.39 -16.60
N ALA A 57 -12.98 -3.41 -17.39
CA ALA A 57 -13.52 -3.66 -18.72
C ALA A 57 -12.49 -4.28 -19.66
N GLN A 58 -11.24 -3.85 -19.56
CA GLN A 58 -10.13 -4.34 -20.38
C GLN A 58 -9.54 -5.68 -19.91
N GLY A 59 -9.92 -6.19 -18.72
CA GLY A 59 -9.23 -7.32 -18.11
C GLY A 59 -7.76 -7.00 -17.78
N ASN A 60 -7.41 -5.72 -17.67
CA ASN A 60 -6.04 -5.26 -17.53
C ASN A 60 -5.59 -5.34 -16.06
N PHE A 61 -5.31 -6.56 -15.61
CA PHE A 61 -4.84 -6.88 -14.27
C PHE A 61 -3.42 -7.43 -14.30
N VAL A 62 -2.66 -7.11 -13.27
CA VAL A 62 -1.37 -7.74 -13.01
C VAL A 62 -1.58 -8.80 -11.92
N THR A 63 -1.19 -10.04 -12.22
CA THR A 63 -1.26 -11.16 -11.29
C THR A 63 -0.07 -11.19 -10.34
N LEU A 64 -0.23 -11.86 -9.19
CA LEU A 64 0.88 -12.09 -8.27
C LEU A 64 2.07 -12.76 -8.96
N GLY A 65 1.82 -13.78 -9.78
CA GLY A 65 2.87 -14.50 -10.50
C GLY A 65 3.66 -13.61 -11.46
N GLU A 66 3.00 -12.68 -12.15
CA GLU A 66 3.68 -11.70 -13.02
C GLU A 66 4.56 -10.73 -12.21
N VAL A 67 4.07 -10.25 -11.06
CA VAL A 67 4.87 -9.41 -10.15
C VAL A 67 6.09 -10.19 -9.64
N THR A 68 5.88 -11.42 -9.16
CA THR A 68 6.97 -12.29 -8.67
C THR A 68 8.02 -12.54 -9.76
N ALA A 69 7.60 -12.86 -10.99
CA ALA A 69 8.51 -13.07 -12.11
C ALA A 69 9.30 -11.81 -12.49
N ASP A 70 8.65 -10.64 -12.48
CA ASP A 70 9.31 -9.36 -12.76
C ASP A 70 10.33 -8.99 -11.67
N LEU A 71 9.99 -9.20 -10.39
CA LEU A 71 10.91 -8.99 -9.27
C LEU A 71 12.14 -9.89 -9.40
N ASN A 72 11.94 -11.19 -9.64
CA ASN A 72 13.04 -12.14 -9.78
C ASN A 72 13.96 -11.80 -10.96
N ARG A 73 13.39 -11.38 -12.09
CA ARG A 73 14.14 -10.93 -13.26
C ARG A 73 14.97 -9.66 -12.96
N LYS A 74 14.41 -8.69 -12.23
CA LYS A 74 15.07 -7.40 -11.94
C LYS A 74 16.18 -7.53 -10.90
N PHE A 75 15.97 -8.34 -9.86
CA PHE A 75 16.90 -8.44 -8.75
C PHE A 75 17.94 -9.55 -8.96
N GLY A 76 17.54 -10.70 -9.51
CA GLY A 76 18.42 -11.82 -9.85
C GLY A 76 19.17 -12.39 -8.65
N VAL A 77 18.58 -12.34 -7.45
CA VAL A 77 19.17 -12.80 -6.19
C VAL A 77 18.14 -13.52 -5.34
N ASP A 78 18.63 -14.28 -4.36
CA ASP A 78 17.78 -15.08 -3.47
C ASP A 78 17.15 -14.26 -2.34
N GLU A 79 17.79 -13.16 -1.91
CA GLU A 79 17.35 -12.34 -0.79
C GLU A 79 17.03 -10.90 -1.20
N ILE A 80 16.09 -10.26 -0.49
CA ILE A 80 15.71 -8.88 -0.76
C ILE A 80 15.41 -8.09 0.52
N GLY A 81 15.82 -6.84 0.52
CA GLY A 81 15.46 -5.85 1.53
C GLY A 81 14.32 -4.99 1.01
N VAL A 82 13.29 -4.76 1.82
CA VAL A 82 12.15 -3.91 1.47
C VAL A 82 12.09 -2.76 2.46
N VAL A 83 12.24 -1.54 1.95
CA VAL A 83 12.43 -0.35 2.77
C VAL A 83 11.17 0.50 2.80
N PHE A 84 10.68 0.77 4.00
CA PHE A 84 9.55 1.64 4.33
C PHE A 84 8.29 1.33 3.51
N PRO A 85 7.80 0.08 3.52
CA PRO A 85 6.53 -0.24 2.90
C PRO A 85 5.38 0.46 3.61
N LEU A 86 4.38 0.88 2.84
CA LEU A 86 3.09 1.35 3.36
C LEU A 86 2.46 0.28 4.26
N LEU A 87 1.93 0.64 5.43
CA LEU A 87 1.25 -0.29 6.32
C LEU A 87 -0.23 -0.43 5.95
N SER A 88 -0.55 -1.37 5.06
CA SER A 88 -1.90 -1.54 4.52
C SER A 88 -2.24 -2.98 4.15
N ARG A 89 -3.38 -3.45 4.68
CA ARG A 89 -4.01 -4.72 4.25
C ARG A 89 -4.40 -4.73 2.79
N ASN A 90 -4.77 -3.59 2.21
CA ASN A 90 -5.43 -3.55 0.90
C ASN A 90 -4.49 -3.10 -0.22
N ARG A 91 -3.46 -2.30 0.10
CA ARG A 91 -2.59 -1.71 -0.92
C ARG A 91 -1.25 -2.43 -1.05
N PHE A 92 -0.65 -2.85 0.07
CA PHE A 92 0.70 -3.40 0.05
C PHE A 92 0.77 -4.90 0.36
N SER A 93 -0.16 -5.46 1.14
CA SER A 93 -0.15 -6.89 1.51
C SER A 93 -0.02 -7.82 0.29
N THR A 94 -0.77 -7.57 -0.78
CA THR A 94 -0.73 -8.35 -2.03
C THR A 94 0.65 -8.28 -2.69
N ILE A 95 1.28 -7.11 -2.69
CA ILE A 95 2.63 -6.91 -3.21
C ILE A 95 3.65 -7.63 -2.32
N LEU A 96 3.52 -7.51 -0.99
CA LEU A 96 4.37 -8.19 -0.03
C LEU A 96 4.30 -9.71 -0.17
N LYS A 97 3.12 -10.27 -0.46
CA LYS A 97 2.95 -11.69 -0.76
C LYS A 97 3.75 -12.11 -2.00
N ALA A 98 3.68 -11.36 -3.09
CA ALA A 98 4.49 -11.63 -4.29
C ALA A 98 6.00 -11.58 -3.97
N ILE A 99 6.43 -10.61 -3.15
CA ILE A 99 7.82 -10.53 -2.68
C ILE A 99 8.18 -11.77 -1.84
N ALA A 100 7.34 -12.17 -0.89
CA ALA A 100 7.59 -13.34 -0.05
C ALA A 100 7.65 -14.65 -0.84
N GLU A 101 6.89 -14.77 -1.93
CA GLU A 101 6.92 -15.92 -2.84
C GLU A 101 8.14 -15.91 -3.78
N GLY A 102 8.68 -14.74 -4.10
CA GLY A 102 9.78 -14.59 -5.06
C GLY A 102 11.18 -14.83 -4.50
N PHE A 103 11.37 -14.63 -3.20
CA PHE A 103 12.69 -14.61 -2.56
C PHE A 103 12.78 -15.63 -1.41
N SER A 104 13.96 -16.24 -1.25
CA SER A 104 14.23 -17.19 -0.15
C SER A 104 14.36 -16.49 1.21
N ARG A 105 14.66 -15.18 1.21
CA ARG A 105 14.72 -14.35 2.41
C ARG A 105 14.27 -12.92 2.12
N VAL A 106 13.37 -12.39 2.97
CA VAL A 106 12.86 -11.03 2.87
C VAL A 106 13.16 -10.29 4.18
N TYR A 107 13.80 -9.13 4.08
CA TYR A 107 14.06 -8.25 5.21
C TYR A 107 13.19 -7.00 5.06
N LEU A 108 12.21 -6.80 5.94
CA LEU A 108 11.39 -5.59 5.98
C LEU A 108 12.00 -4.59 6.94
N LEU A 109 12.23 -3.37 6.48
CA LEU A 109 12.59 -2.23 7.31
C LEU A 109 11.40 -1.27 7.39
N LEU A 110 10.77 -1.21 8.56
CA LEU A 110 9.66 -0.30 8.84
C LEU A 110 10.19 1.00 9.47
N SER A 111 9.56 2.13 9.15
CA SER A 111 9.79 3.38 9.88
C SER A 111 9.08 3.36 11.23
N TYR A 112 9.54 4.18 12.18
CA TYR A 112 8.93 4.31 13.51
C TYR A 112 9.18 5.70 14.13
N PRO A 113 8.42 6.18 15.13
CA PRO A 113 7.36 5.50 15.86
C PRO A 113 6.01 5.48 15.13
N GLY A 114 5.87 6.21 14.01
CA GLY A 114 4.64 6.29 13.24
C GLY A 114 4.68 5.51 11.92
N ASP A 115 3.49 5.27 11.36
CA ASP A 115 3.31 4.81 9.99
C ASP A 115 3.66 5.91 8.96
N GLU A 116 3.45 5.63 7.67
CA GLU A 116 3.76 6.54 6.57
C GLU A 116 3.06 7.92 6.62
N VAL A 117 1.94 8.03 7.36
CA VAL A 117 1.11 9.24 7.48
C VAL A 117 1.15 9.81 8.90
N GLY A 118 1.98 9.25 9.78
CA GLY A 118 2.23 9.75 11.12
C GLY A 118 1.33 9.18 12.21
N ASN A 119 0.53 8.14 11.94
CA ASN A 119 -0.24 7.49 13.00
C ASN A 119 0.70 6.65 13.87
N PRO A 120 0.51 6.62 15.20
CA PRO A 120 1.34 5.81 16.09
C PRO A 120 1.30 4.31 15.72
N LEU A 121 2.45 3.73 15.44
CA LEU A 121 2.65 2.28 15.25
C LEU A 121 2.94 1.57 16.58
N MET A 122 3.29 2.33 17.61
CA MET A 122 3.61 1.86 18.96
C MET A 122 3.28 2.92 19.99
N ASP A 123 3.32 2.50 21.25
CA ASP A 123 3.15 3.37 22.41
C ASP A 123 4.39 4.27 22.58
N LEU A 124 4.18 5.58 22.52
CA LEU A 124 5.25 6.58 22.61
C LEU A 124 5.83 6.69 24.02
N ASP A 125 5.00 6.52 25.06
CA ASP A 125 5.43 6.61 26.45
C ASP A 125 6.36 5.43 26.76
N ARG A 126 5.99 4.22 26.32
CA ARG A 126 6.85 3.02 26.46
C ARG A 126 8.16 3.16 25.68
N MET A 127 8.15 3.84 24.53
CA MET A 127 9.36 4.11 23.76
C MET A 127 10.32 5.03 24.54
N GLU A 128 9.78 6.08 25.17
CA GLU A 128 10.53 7.01 26.00
C GLU A 128 11.10 6.33 27.25
N GLU A 129 10.27 5.56 27.96
CA GLU A 129 10.69 4.77 29.14
C GLU A 129 11.81 3.78 28.81
N ALA A 130 11.73 3.13 27.65
CA ALA A 130 12.74 2.22 27.14
C ALA A 130 13.98 2.93 26.57
N LYS A 131 13.99 4.27 26.52
CA LYS A 131 15.06 5.13 25.99
C LYS A 131 15.44 4.80 24.54
N VAL A 132 14.46 4.39 23.74
CA VAL A 132 14.66 4.12 22.31
C VAL A 132 14.75 5.45 21.57
N ASN A 133 15.83 5.65 20.81
CA ASN A 133 16.01 6.82 19.98
C ASN A 133 15.58 6.53 18.53
N PRO A 134 14.45 7.09 18.05
CA PRO A 134 13.97 6.84 16.69
C PRO A 134 14.90 7.35 15.59
N SER A 135 15.84 8.24 15.89
CA SER A 135 16.75 8.79 14.88
C SER A 135 17.97 7.91 14.60
N THR A 136 18.31 7.01 15.53
CA THR A 136 19.58 6.26 15.48
C THR A 136 19.42 4.77 15.63
N ASP A 137 18.39 4.33 16.33
CA ASP A 137 18.33 2.94 16.76
C ASP A 137 17.74 2.04 15.66
N LEU A 138 18.14 0.77 15.73
CA LEU A 138 17.62 -0.31 14.92
C LEU A 138 17.00 -1.31 15.89
N LEU A 139 15.69 -1.54 15.75
CA LEU A 139 14.99 -2.54 16.54
C LEU A 139 14.76 -3.79 15.71
N SER A 140 15.04 -4.95 16.30
CA SER A 140 14.53 -6.22 15.80
C SER A 140 13.04 -6.39 16.14
N GLU A 141 12.39 -7.36 15.51
CA GLU A 141 11.06 -7.80 15.91
C GLU A 141 11.02 -8.19 17.40
N GLU A 142 12.04 -8.90 17.88
CA GLU A 142 12.15 -9.31 19.27
C GLU A 142 12.26 -8.12 20.23
N ASP A 143 13.03 -7.08 19.87
CA ASP A 143 13.11 -5.84 20.65
C ASP A 143 11.76 -5.13 20.68
N TYR A 144 11.09 -5.04 19.53
CA TYR A 144 9.76 -4.44 19.42
C TYR A 144 8.75 -5.16 20.33
N ARG A 145 8.71 -6.50 20.30
CA ARG A 145 7.81 -7.28 21.15
C ARG A 145 8.15 -7.17 22.63
N ARG A 146 9.44 -7.11 22.98
CA ARG A 146 9.89 -6.93 24.37
C ARG A 146 9.47 -5.57 24.93
N ILE A 147 9.62 -4.51 24.13
CA ILE A 147 9.40 -3.13 24.58
C ILE A 147 7.91 -2.77 24.57
N PHE A 148 7.18 -3.12 23.51
CA PHE A 148 5.80 -2.67 23.28
C PHE A 148 4.74 -3.75 23.55
N GLY A 149 5.16 -5.01 23.70
CA GLY A 149 4.28 -6.13 24.01
C GLY A 149 4.11 -7.11 22.85
N VAL A 150 3.51 -8.26 23.17
CA VAL A 150 3.33 -9.38 22.22
C VAL A 150 2.38 -9.02 21.08
N GLU A 151 1.39 -8.17 21.34
CA GLU A 151 0.43 -7.67 20.36
C GLU A 151 0.36 -6.15 20.46
N VAL A 152 0.64 -5.46 19.34
CA VAL A 152 0.67 -4.00 19.26
C VAL A 152 -0.24 -3.57 18.11
N LYS A 153 -1.48 -3.24 18.44
CA LYS A 153 -2.52 -2.90 17.45
C LYS A 153 -2.42 -1.44 17.05
N HIS A 154 -2.50 -1.19 15.76
CA HIS A 154 -2.64 0.15 15.22
C HIS A 154 -3.98 0.77 15.67
N PRO A 155 -3.99 2.02 16.19
CA PRO A 155 -5.14 2.59 16.90
C PRO A 155 -6.40 2.72 16.04
N PHE A 156 -6.25 2.93 14.73
CA PHE A 156 -7.38 3.15 13.84
C PHE A 156 -7.89 1.89 13.15
N THR A 157 -7.01 0.90 12.93
CA THR A 157 -7.35 -0.29 12.14
C THR A 157 -7.51 -1.54 12.99
N GLY A 158 -7.02 -1.52 14.23
CA GLY A 158 -7.03 -2.67 15.14
C GLY A 158 -6.09 -3.80 14.74
N ILE A 159 -5.19 -3.57 13.79
CA ILE A 159 -4.29 -4.58 13.23
C ILE A 159 -2.91 -4.40 13.83
N ASP A 160 -2.29 -5.50 14.23
CA ASP A 160 -0.87 -5.56 14.49
C ASP A 160 -0.11 -5.74 13.17
N TYR A 161 0.37 -4.64 12.58
CA TYR A 161 0.99 -4.69 11.26
C TYR A 161 2.32 -5.43 11.23
N VAL A 162 3.09 -5.40 12.32
CA VAL A 162 4.34 -6.16 12.43
C VAL A 162 4.01 -7.65 12.35
N ARG A 163 3.02 -8.14 13.11
CA ARG A 163 2.59 -9.55 13.04
C ARG A 163 1.98 -9.86 11.69
N PHE A 164 1.04 -9.03 11.23
CA PHE A 164 0.33 -9.24 9.97
C PHE A 164 1.28 -9.37 8.79
N TYR A 165 2.32 -8.54 8.71
CA TYR A 165 3.33 -8.65 7.64
C TYR A 165 4.21 -9.87 7.82
N LYS A 166 4.67 -10.15 9.04
CA LYS A 166 5.47 -11.34 9.35
C LYS A 166 4.82 -12.63 8.87
N GLU A 167 3.51 -12.76 9.13
CA GLU A 167 2.69 -13.92 8.74
C GLU A 167 2.47 -14.05 7.22
N MET A 168 2.81 -13.03 6.43
CA MET A 168 2.81 -13.14 4.96
C MET A 168 4.05 -13.85 4.41
N GLY A 169 5.06 -14.09 5.25
CA GLY A 169 6.25 -14.85 4.89
C GLY A 169 5.91 -16.29 4.49
N VAL A 170 6.73 -16.85 3.60
CA VAL A 170 6.66 -18.25 3.18
C VAL A 170 7.79 -19.00 3.88
N ASN A 171 7.50 -20.09 4.59
CA ASN A 171 8.48 -20.88 5.34
C ASN A 171 9.36 -20.02 6.28
N ASP A 172 8.75 -19.08 7.00
CA ASP A 172 9.42 -18.14 7.91
C ASP A 172 10.57 -17.33 7.27
N ASN A 173 10.48 -17.07 5.96
CA ASN A 173 11.49 -16.31 5.23
C ASN A 173 11.54 -14.81 5.53
N MET A 174 10.64 -14.28 6.36
CA MET A 174 10.50 -12.84 6.58
C MET A 174 11.10 -12.38 7.91
N GLY A 175 12.06 -11.47 7.88
CA GLY A 175 12.56 -10.73 9.04
C GLY A 175 12.01 -9.30 9.07
N ILE A 176 11.63 -8.81 10.24
CA ILE A 176 11.17 -7.43 10.42
C ILE A 176 12.13 -6.67 11.32
N TYR A 177 12.46 -5.46 10.87
CA TYR A 177 13.30 -4.51 11.57
C TYR A 177 12.66 -3.13 11.51
N LEU A 178 12.94 -2.29 12.49
CA LEU A 178 12.46 -0.92 12.54
C LEU A 178 13.64 0.05 12.66
N SER A 179 13.70 1.02 11.75
CA SER A 179 14.65 2.14 11.76
C SER A 179 14.14 3.28 10.89
N ASN A 180 14.53 4.51 11.19
CA ASN A 180 14.32 5.65 10.29
C ASN A 180 15.51 5.91 9.34
N ASN A 181 16.60 5.18 9.52
CA ASN A 181 17.73 5.23 8.59
C ASN A 181 17.58 4.10 7.55
N PRO A 182 17.23 4.40 6.28
CA PRO A 182 17.01 3.36 5.26
C PRO A 182 18.26 2.53 4.98
N ARG A 183 19.46 3.06 5.27
CA ARG A 183 20.73 2.35 5.07
C ARG A 183 20.90 1.15 5.99
N GLU A 184 20.14 1.07 7.08
CA GLU A 184 20.19 -0.08 7.99
C GLU A 184 19.81 -1.38 7.30
N ILE A 185 19.00 -1.33 6.22
CA ILE A 185 18.68 -2.51 5.42
C ILE A 185 19.93 -3.17 4.81
N LEU A 186 20.98 -2.37 4.55
CA LEU A 186 22.22 -2.82 3.91
C LEU A 186 23.08 -3.70 4.83
N ARG A 187 22.75 -3.76 6.13
CA ARG A 187 23.34 -4.76 7.04
C ARG A 187 22.90 -6.17 6.72
N PHE A 188 21.73 -6.32 6.10
CA PHE A 188 21.11 -7.59 5.81
C PHE A 188 21.31 -8.01 4.37
N THR A 189 21.14 -7.08 3.41
CA THR A 189 21.33 -7.38 1.99
C THR A 189 21.69 -6.15 1.17
N LYS A 190 22.43 -6.36 0.07
CA LYS A 190 22.80 -5.31 -0.89
C LYS A 190 21.71 -5.00 -1.91
N LYS A 191 20.61 -5.76 -1.90
CA LYS A 191 19.54 -5.69 -2.89
C LYS A 191 18.27 -5.19 -2.22
N ALA A 192 18.01 -3.90 -2.36
CA ALA A 192 16.91 -3.22 -1.69
C ALA A 192 15.85 -2.71 -2.67
N LEU A 193 14.58 -2.92 -2.33
CA LEU A 193 13.41 -2.32 -2.94
C LEU A 193 12.92 -1.20 -2.02
N VAL A 194 12.99 0.03 -2.49
CA VAL A 194 12.39 1.18 -1.80
C VAL A 194 10.88 1.19 -2.07
N ALA A 195 10.10 0.89 -1.03
CA ALA A 195 8.64 0.87 -1.04
C ALA A 195 8.01 2.14 -0.42
N ASN A 196 8.84 3.16 -0.14
CA ASN A 196 8.39 4.44 0.39
C ASN A 196 7.60 5.23 -0.66
N VAL A 197 6.30 5.42 -0.45
CA VAL A 197 5.42 6.13 -1.40
C VAL A 197 5.57 7.66 -1.35
N HIS A 198 6.03 8.22 -0.22
CA HIS A 198 6.10 9.67 -0.03
C HIS A 198 7.47 10.26 -0.37
N ALA A 199 8.54 9.50 -0.18
CA ALA A 199 9.92 9.98 -0.35
C ALA A 199 10.82 9.03 -1.15
N ARG A 200 10.25 8.28 -2.12
CA ARG A 200 10.96 7.25 -2.91
C ARG A 200 12.31 7.71 -3.48
N ILE A 201 12.38 8.92 -4.04
CA ILE A 201 13.59 9.41 -4.72
C ILE A 201 14.70 9.78 -3.73
N ARG A 202 14.32 10.23 -2.52
CA ARG A 202 15.25 10.65 -1.47
C ARG A 202 15.73 9.46 -0.62
N THR A 203 14.86 8.46 -0.43
CA THR A 203 15.13 7.25 0.35
C THR A 203 16.18 6.39 -0.35
#